data_AF-A0A117NT22-F1
#
_entry.id   AF-A0A117NT22-F1
#
_cell.length_a   1.000
_cell.length_b   1.000
_cell.length_c   1.000
_cell.angle_alpha   90.00
_cell.angle_beta   90.00
_cell.angle_gamma   90.00
#
_symmetry.space_group_name_H-M   'P 1'
#
loop_
_entity.id
_entity.type
_entity.pdbx_description
1 polymer ?
#
loop_
_entity_poly.entity_id
_entity_poly.type
_entity_poly.pdbx_seq_one_letter_code
_entity_poly.pdbx_strand_id
1 'polypeptide(L)'
;MTAGFQVIAGIGIGTIFSVPPIPMQANAASDDQRLAMEIMVAFRLFGALIGLAVGATTFSSVFANRIEGIALPASLALLRDPSEAVSFIPYLRTADISPALRDLLRNAYEDAMQTIWYELAAFGALGFLSSLFVNELTMETEELGRQHFEHELD
;
A
#
# COMPACT_ATOMS: atom_id res chain seq x y z
N MET A 1 23.99 -9.42 -2.55
CA MET A 1 23.98 -8.69 -1.25
C MET A 1 22.76 -7.78 -1.28
N THR A 2 21.59 -8.25 -0.86
CA THR A 2 20.30 -7.59 -1.20
C THR A 2 19.25 -7.64 -0.09
N ALA A 3 19.65 -7.92 1.16
CA ALA A 3 18.70 -7.92 2.28
C ALA A 3 18.44 -6.53 2.89
N GLY A 4 19.35 -5.56 2.69
CA GLY A 4 19.29 -4.26 3.39
C GLY A 4 18.00 -3.47 3.14
N PHE A 5 17.55 -3.38 1.89
CA PHE A 5 16.30 -2.70 1.55
C PHE A 5 15.08 -3.42 2.15
N GLN A 6 15.08 -4.75 2.15
CA GLN A 6 14.00 -5.56 2.71
C GLN A 6 13.89 -5.39 4.23
N VAL A 7 15.01 -5.19 4.93
CA VAL A 7 15.01 -4.89 6.37
C VAL A 7 14.32 -3.56 6.64
N ILE A 8 14.66 -2.51 5.89
CA ILE A 8 14.03 -1.18 6.05
C ILE A 8 12.51 -1.27 5.78
N ALA A 9 12.12 -1.94 4.69
CA ALA A 9 10.73 -2.16 4.37
C ALA A 9 10.00 -2.98 5.46
N GLY A 10 10.65 -4.02 6.00
CA GLY A 10 10.10 -4.86 7.07
C GLY A 10 9.87 -4.09 8.36
N ILE A 11 10.81 -3.21 8.74
CA ILE A 11 10.64 -2.32 9.90
C ILE A 11 9.43 -1.41 9.68
N GLY A 12 9.36 -0.72 8.54
CA GLY A 12 8.25 0.19 8.24
C GLY A 12 6.89 -0.50 8.25
N ILE A 13 6.78 -1.65 7.58
CA ILE A 13 5.54 -2.43 7.55
C ILE A 13 5.17 -2.89 8.98
N GLY A 14 6.12 -3.44 9.73
CA GLY A 14 5.89 -3.90 11.11
C GLY A 14 5.38 -2.78 12.01
N THR A 15 6.00 -1.60 11.96
CA THR A 15 5.59 -0.43 12.74
C THR A 15 4.16 0.00 12.40
N ILE A 16 3.78 0.04 11.12
CA ILE A 16 2.43 0.43 10.68
C ILE A 16 1.35 -0.57 11.11
N PHE A 17 1.70 -1.83 11.38
CA PHE A 17 0.75 -2.83 11.90
C PHE A 17 0.66 -2.81 13.43
N SER A 18 1.78 -2.60 14.13
CA SER A 18 1.83 -2.74 15.59
C SER A 18 1.51 -1.46 16.36
N VAL A 19 1.83 -0.28 15.84
CA VAL A 19 1.70 0.98 16.60
C VAL A 19 0.27 1.53 16.63
N PRO A 20 -0.47 1.66 15.50
CA PRO A 20 -1.79 2.29 15.51
C PRO A 20 -2.89 1.60 16.35
N PRO A 21 -2.89 0.26 16.53
CA PRO A 21 -3.88 -0.40 17.38
C PRO A 21 -3.90 0.07 18.83
N ILE A 22 -2.75 0.48 19.38
CA ILE A 22 -2.63 0.82 20.80
C ILE A 22 -3.42 2.10 21.14
N PRO A 23 -3.17 3.26 20.50
CA PRO A 23 -3.98 4.46 20.75
C PRO A 23 -5.43 4.28 20.33
N MET A 24 -5.72 3.51 19.26
CA MET A 24 -7.10 3.25 18.83
C MET A 24 -7.93 2.58 19.94
N GLN A 25 -7.37 1.56 20.60
CA GLN A 25 -8.02 0.88 21.73
C GLN A 25 -8.10 1.79 22.96
N ALA A 26 -7.05 2.58 23.25
CA ALA A 26 -7.03 3.46 24.41
C ALA A 26 -8.05 4.61 24.33
N ASN A 27 -8.49 5.01 23.13
CA ASN A 27 -9.50 6.06 22.94
C ASN A 27 -10.94 5.58 23.15
N ALA A 28 -11.16 4.26 23.11
CA ALA A 28 -12.48 3.69 23.21
C ALA A 28 -12.75 3.24 24.65
N ALA A 29 -14.01 3.37 25.09
CA ALA A 29 -14.45 2.74 26.33
C ALA A 29 -14.15 1.23 26.27
N SER A 30 -13.89 0.60 27.42
CA SER A 30 -13.51 -0.81 27.51
C SER A 30 -14.49 -1.75 26.77
N ASP A 31 -15.79 -1.45 26.80
CA ASP A 31 -16.82 -2.21 26.07
C ASP A 31 -16.78 -2.00 24.54
N ASP A 32 -16.23 -0.88 24.04
CA ASP A 32 -16.21 -0.47 22.64
C ASP A 32 -14.85 -0.68 21.93
N GLN A 33 -13.80 -1.10 22.66
CA GLN A 33 -12.45 -1.31 22.08
C GLN A 33 -12.45 -2.26 20.88
N ARG A 34 -13.29 -3.29 20.92
CA ARG A 34 -13.45 -4.24 19.81
C ARG A 34 -13.98 -3.54 18.56
N LEU A 35 -15.02 -2.73 18.71
CA LEU A 35 -15.64 -2.00 17.61
C LEU A 35 -14.65 -0.99 17.00
N ALA A 36 -13.89 -0.27 17.85
CA ALA A 36 -12.86 0.66 17.41
C ALA A 36 -11.77 -0.04 16.56
N MET A 37 -11.34 -1.23 16.97
CA MET A 37 -10.38 -2.03 16.20
C MET A 37 -10.95 -2.53 14.87
N GLU A 38 -12.22 -2.96 14.84
CA GLU A 38 -12.88 -3.38 13.61
C GLU A 38 -12.98 -2.24 12.59
N ILE A 39 -13.33 -1.03 13.04
CA ILE A 39 -13.37 0.18 12.21
C ILE A 39 -11.97 0.49 11.67
N MET A 40 -10.93 0.43 12.50
CA MET A 40 -9.56 0.64 12.06
C MET A 40 -9.15 -0.35 10.96
N VAL A 41 -9.46 -1.64 11.13
CA VAL A 41 -9.18 -2.67 10.12
C VAL A 41 -9.96 -2.41 8.83
N ALA A 42 -11.23 -1.99 8.92
CA ALA A 42 -12.03 -1.63 7.77
C ALA A 42 -11.39 -0.49 6.95
N PHE A 43 -10.95 0.60 7.60
CA PHE A 43 -10.23 1.68 6.94
C PHE A 43 -8.90 1.21 6.32
N ARG A 44 -8.20 0.29 6.98
CA ARG A 44 -6.96 -0.28 6.44
C ARG A 44 -7.19 -1.05 5.15
N LEU A 45 -8.23 -1.90 5.11
CA LEU A 45 -8.60 -2.65 3.92
C LEU A 45 -9.08 -1.72 2.79
N PHE A 46 -9.82 -0.67 3.14
CA PHE A 46 -10.22 0.36 2.20
C PHE A 46 -9.01 1.08 1.57
N GLY A 47 -8.02 1.47 2.38
CA GLY A 47 -6.76 2.04 1.90
C GLY A 47 -5.99 1.08 1.00
N ALA A 48 -5.95 -0.22 1.35
CA ALA A 48 -5.33 -1.24 0.51
C ALA A 48 -6.02 -1.39 -0.86
N LEU A 49 -7.36 -1.33 -0.89
CA LEU A 49 -8.13 -1.35 -2.13
C LEU A 49 -7.82 -0.13 -3.01
N ILE A 50 -7.78 1.07 -2.42
CA ILE A 50 -7.42 2.30 -3.15
C ILE A 50 -6.01 2.18 -3.71
N GLY A 51 -5.03 1.77 -2.88
CA GLY A 51 -3.64 1.62 -3.31
C GLY A 51 -3.49 0.62 -4.46
N LEU A 52 -4.21 -0.50 -4.42
CA LEU A 52 -4.23 -1.47 -5.50
C LEU A 52 -4.84 -0.90 -6.79
N ALA A 53 -5.97 -0.20 -6.69
CA ALA A 53 -6.63 0.40 -7.84
C ALA A 53 -5.77 1.48 -8.51
N VAL A 54 -5.13 2.34 -7.70
CA VAL A 54 -4.19 3.35 -8.20
C VAL A 54 -3.01 2.67 -8.87
N GLY A 55 -2.33 1.73 -8.20
CA GLY A 55 -1.17 1.04 -8.77
C GLY A 55 -1.47 0.31 -10.08
N ALA A 56 -2.62 -0.39 -10.17
CA ALA A 56 -3.03 -1.08 -11.39
C ALA A 56 -3.33 -0.09 -12.54
N THR A 57 -3.99 1.03 -12.23
CA THR A 57 -4.33 2.07 -13.21
C THR A 57 -3.07 2.80 -13.69
N THR A 58 -2.17 3.16 -12.79
CA THR A 58 -0.89 3.79 -13.10
C THR A 58 -0.03 2.88 -13.95
N PHE A 59 0.09 1.60 -13.57
CA PHE A 59 0.84 0.63 -14.37
C PHE A 59 0.29 0.55 -15.80
N SER A 60 -1.02 0.35 -15.94
CA SER A 60 -1.68 0.24 -17.24
C SER A 60 -1.48 1.50 -18.08
N SER A 61 -1.64 2.68 -17.47
CA SER A 61 -1.53 3.97 -18.17
C SER A 61 -0.10 4.27 -18.61
N VAL A 62 0.88 4.10 -17.72
CA VAL A 62 2.30 4.34 -18.04
C VAL A 62 2.78 3.34 -19.08
N PHE A 63 2.43 2.06 -18.92
CA PHE A 63 2.81 1.03 -19.88
C PHE A 63 2.22 1.33 -21.26
N ALA A 64 0.91 1.64 -21.35
CA ALA A 64 0.25 2.01 -22.61
C ALA A 64 0.97 3.15 -23.34
N ASN A 65 1.29 4.22 -22.61
CA ASN A 65 1.99 5.38 -23.15
C ASN A 65 3.41 5.03 -23.63
N ARG A 66 4.10 4.11 -22.95
CA ARG A 66 5.47 3.71 -23.31
C ARG A 66 5.52 2.75 -24.50
N ILE A 67 4.47 1.96 -24.72
CA ILE A 67 4.38 1.07 -25.89
C ILE A 67 3.75 1.74 -27.11
N GLU A 68 3.17 2.93 -26.95
CA GLU A 68 2.57 3.69 -28.04
C GLU A 68 3.62 4.01 -29.11
N GLY A 69 3.30 3.70 -30.37
CA GLY A 69 4.21 3.92 -31.51
C GLY A 69 5.26 2.82 -31.74
N ILE A 70 5.32 1.78 -30.89
CA ILE A 70 6.20 0.63 -31.14
C ILE A 70 5.51 -0.39 -32.04
N ALA A 71 6.22 -0.80 -33.09
CA ALA A 71 5.78 -1.85 -33.99
C ALA A 71 5.87 -3.21 -33.28
N LEU A 72 4.75 -3.66 -32.72
CA LEU A 72 4.64 -4.96 -32.07
C LEU A 72 4.35 -6.06 -33.11
N PRO A 73 5.12 -7.17 -33.12
CA PRO A 73 4.79 -8.34 -33.93
C PRO A 73 3.48 -9.00 -33.45
N ALA A 74 2.84 -9.80 -34.30
CA ALA A 74 1.55 -10.43 -34.01
C ALA A 74 1.57 -11.30 -32.73
N SER A 75 2.73 -11.90 -32.39
CA SER A 75 2.95 -12.65 -31.15
C SER A 75 2.83 -11.79 -29.88
N LEU A 76 2.95 -10.47 -30.01
CA LEU A 76 2.85 -9.48 -28.95
C LEU A 76 1.60 -8.60 -29.07
N ALA A 77 0.64 -8.96 -29.93
CA ALA A 77 -0.57 -8.16 -30.13
C ALA A 77 -1.39 -7.98 -28.85
N LEU A 78 -1.33 -8.95 -27.92
CA LEU A 78 -2.00 -8.89 -26.63
C LEU A 78 -1.45 -7.76 -25.73
N LEU A 79 -0.18 -7.38 -25.89
CA LEU A 79 0.42 -6.25 -25.15
C LEU A 79 -0.18 -4.89 -25.52
N ARG A 80 -0.93 -4.80 -26.63
CA ARG A 80 -1.68 -3.58 -26.95
C ARG A 80 -2.80 -3.32 -25.95
N ASP A 81 -3.28 -4.35 -25.26
CA ASP A 81 -4.13 -4.19 -24.10
C ASP A 81 -3.24 -4.06 -22.84
N PRO A 82 -3.17 -2.88 -22.21
CA PRO A 82 -2.34 -2.65 -21.05
C PRO A 82 -2.77 -3.49 -19.83
N SER A 83 -4.02 -3.94 -19.78
CA SER A 83 -4.53 -4.80 -18.72
C SER A 83 -3.93 -6.21 -18.77
N GLU A 84 -3.59 -6.68 -19.97
CA GLU A 84 -2.92 -7.97 -20.21
C GLU A 84 -1.39 -7.87 -20.10
N ALA A 85 -0.83 -6.66 -19.95
CA ALA A 85 0.61 -6.50 -19.84
C ALA A 85 1.19 -7.21 -18.62
N VAL A 86 0.48 -7.25 -17.49
CA VAL A 86 0.94 -7.95 -16.28
C VAL A 86 0.90 -9.48 -16.47
N SER A 87 -0.18 -10.00 -17.05
CA SER A 87 -0.35 -11.44 -17.31
C SER A 87 0.67 -11.96 -18.35
N PHE A 88 1.16 -11.08 -19.22
CA PHE A 88 2.10 -11.41 -20.29
C PHE A 88 3.56 -11.51 -19.84
N ILE A 89 3.92 -11.02 -18.64
CA ILE A 89 5.31 -11.02 -18.12
C ILE A 89 6.00 -12.40 -18.20
N PRO A 90 5.36 -13.52 -17.81
CA PRO A 90 5.97 -14.85 -17.89
C PRO A 90 6.29 -15.26 -19.34
N TYR A 91 5.44 -14.85 -20.30
CA TYR A 91 5.58 -15.17 -21.71
C TYR A 91 6.70 -14.37 -22.38
N LEU A 92 7.01 -13.16 -21.91
CA LEU A 92 8.16 -12.37 -22.40
C LEU A 92 9.51 -13.06 -22.19
N ARG A 93 9.60 -14.00 -21.23
CA ARG A 93 10.82 -14.75 -20.98
C ARG A 93 11.13 -15.76 -22.08
N THR A 94 10.08 -16.33 -22.67
CA THR A 94 10.14 -17.39 -23.69
C THR A 94 9.82 -16.89 -25.10
N ALA A 95 9.31 -15.67 -25.23
CA ALA A 95 9.04 -15.04 -26.52
C ALA A 95 10.34 -14.85 -27.32
N ASP A 96 10.32 -15.35 -28.56
CA ASP A 96 11.41 -15.15 -29.53
C ASP A 96 11.23 -13.78 -30.20
N ILE A 97 11.88 -12.77 -29.62
CA ILE A 97 11.81 -11.36 -30.05
C ILE A 97 13.21 -10.79 -30.19
N SER A 98 13.36 -9.76 -31.03
CA SER A 98 14.65 -9.10 -31.20
C SER A 98 15.16 -8.53 -29.86
N PRO A 99 16.48 -8.55 -29.61
CA PRO A 99 17.05 -7.99 -28.38
C PRO A 99 16.64 -6.54 -28.14
N ALA A 100 16.61 -5.73 -29.21
CA ALA A 100 16.21 -4.33 -29.14
C ALA A 100 14.73 -4.14 -28.70
N LEU A 101 13.81 -4.98 -29.20
CA LEU A 101 12.41 -4.92 -28.78
C LEU A 101 12.24 -5.38 -27.33
N ARG A 102 13.02 -6.38 -26.92
CA ARG A 102 13.00 -6.88 -25.53
C ARG A 102 13.46 -5.82 -24.54
N ASP A 103 14.52 -5.10 -24.85
CA ASP A 103 15.04 -4.03 -24.00
C ASP A 103 14.05 -2.87 -23.91
N LEU A 104 13.41 -2.54 -25.03
CA LEU A 104 12.38 -1.50 -25.05
C LEU A 104 11.17 -1.88 -24.18
N LEU A 105 10.68 -3.11 -24.29
CA LEU A 105 9.59 -3.60 -23.44
C LEU A 105 10.00 -3.62 -21.98
N ARG A 106 11.21 -4.11 -21.67
CA ARG A 106 11.76 -4.09 -20.30
C ARG A 106 11.74 -2.68 -19.72
N ASN A 107 12.18 -1.69 -20.47
CA ASN A 107 12.19 -0.29 -20.03
C ASN A 107 10.76 0.22 -19.78
N ALA A 108 9.78 -0.16 -20.60
CA ALA A 108 8.37 0.18 -20.37
C ALA A 108 7.82 -0.43 -19.06
N TYR A 109 8.16 -1.69 -18.75
CA TYR A 109 7.80 -2.31 -17.47
C TYR A 109 8.51 -1.66 -16.28
N GLU A 110 9.79 -1.34 -16.44
CA GLU A 110 10.60 -0.69 -15.42
C GLU A 110 10.05 0.70 -15.07
N ASP A 111 9.76 1.52 -16.07
CA ASP A 111 9.17 2.85 -15.89
C ASP A 111 7.82 2.80 -15.18
N ALA A 112 6.96 1.85 -15.58
CA ALA A 112 5.66 1.66 -14.95
C ALA A 112 5.80 1.27 -13.46
N MET A 113 6.71 0.34 -13.16
CA MET A 113 6.98 -0.08 -11.78
C MET A 113 7.63 1.02 -10.94
N GLN A 114 8.56 1.78 -11.53
CA GLN A 114 9.22 2.89 -10.84
C GLN A 114 8.21 4.00 -10.50
N THR A 115 7.27 4.29 -11.41
CA THR A 115 6.20 5.26 -11.17
C THR A 115 5.32 4.86 -9.99
N ILE A 116 4.95 3.57 -9.87
CA ILE A 116 4.20 3.06 -8.72
C ILE A 116 4.98 3.29 -7.41
N TRP A 117 6.29 3.05 -7.39
CA TRP A 117 7.10 3.29 -6.19
C TRP A 117 7.10 4.76 -5.78
N TYR A 118 7.11 5.69 -6.75
CA TYR A 118 7.00 7.13 -6.45
C TYR A 118 5.63 7.50 -5.88
N GLU A 119 4.55 6.94 -6.40
CA GLU A 119 3.20 7.14 -5.86
C GLU A 119 3.07 6.60 -4.43
N LEU A 120 3.57 5.38 -4.18
CA LEU A 120 3.58 4.79 -2.84
C LEU A 120 4.43 5.62 -1.86
N ALA A 121 5.56 6.15 -2.31
CA ALA A 121 6.39 7.05 -1.50
C ALA A 121 5.65 8.37 -1.19
N ALA A 122 4.92 8.93 -2.16
CA ALA A 122 4.10 10.12 -1.96
C ALA A 122 2.97 9.89 -0.95
N PHE A 123 2.24 8.77 -1.05
CA PHE A 123 1.25 8.39 -0.04
C PHE A 123 1.88 8.14 1.33
N GLY A 124 3.07 7.53 1.38
CA GLY A 124 3.82 7.36 2.62
C GLY A 124 4.21 8.69 3.26
N ALA A 125 4.68 9.65 2.46
CA ALA A 125 4.99 11.00 2.94
C ALA A 125 3.74 11.74 3.44
N LEU A 126 2.63 11.65 2.72
CA LEU A 126 1.34 12.21 3.15
C LEU A 126 0.85 11.57 4.45
N GLY A 127 0.97 10.25 4.60
CA GLY A 127 0.64 9.53 5.82
C GLY A 127 1.52 9.95 7.00
N PHE A 128 2.82 10.11 6.77
CA PHE A 128 3.76 10.62 7.77
C PHE A 128 3.41 12.05 8.20
N LEU A 129 3.17 12.97 7.26
CA LEU A 129 2.76 14.34 7.56
C LEU A 129 1.42 14.37 8.32
N SER A 130 0.47 13.52 7.94
CA SER A 130 -0.82 13.39 8.63
C SER A 130 -0.64 12.91 10.07
N SER A 131 0.34 12.04 10.34
CA SER A 131 0.61 11.54 11.69
C SER A 131 1.08 12.63 12.66
N LEU A 132 1.69 13.70 12.16
CA LEU A 132 2.12 14.84 12.99
C LEU A 132 0.96 15.63 13.59
N PHE A 133 -0.26 15.46 13.05
CA PHE A 133 -1.47 16.09 13.56
C PHE A 133 -2.25 15.20 14.53
N VAL A 134 -1.79 13.97 14.77
CA VAL A 134 -2.40 13.08 15.74
C VAL A 134 -1.99 13.55 17.13
N ASN A 135 -2.97 13.88 17.97
CA ASN A 135 -2.73 14.28 19.34
C ASN A 135 -2.20 13.11 20.18
N GLU A 136 -1.29 13.43 21.11
CA GLU A 136 -0.87 12.48 22.13
C GLU A 136 -2.07 12.13 23.01
N LEU A 137 -2.40 10.85 23.03
CA LEU A 137 -3.47 10.31 23.83
C LEU A 137 -2.83 9.64 25.04
N THR A 138 -3.09 10.19 26.23
CA THR A 138 -2.60 9.57 27.47
C THR A 138 -3.29 8.22 27.64
N MET A 139 -2.51 7.19 27.96
CA MET A 139 -3.06 5.86 28.26
C MET A 139 -3.48 5.71 29.73
N GLU A 140 -3.37 6.78 30.52
CA GLU A 140 -4.05 6.89 31.81
C GLU A 140 -5.53 7.15 31.58
N THR A 141 -6.25 6.11 31.18
CA THR A 141 -7.69 6.07 31.48
C THR A 141 -7.79 5.75 32.96
N GLU A 142 -8.31 6.69 33.74
CA GLU A 142 -8.78 6.43 35.10
C GLU A 142 -10.02 5.51 34.98
N GLU A 143 -9.77 4.23 34.67
CA GLU A 143 -10.79 3.18 34.66
C GLU A 143 -11.21 3.00 36.12
N LEU A 144 -12.23 3.77 36.53
CA LEU A 144 -13.07 3.40 37.65
C LEU A 144 -13.71 2.07 37.24
N GLY A 145 -13.04 0.95 37.57
CA GLY A 145 -13.53 -0.37 37.22
C GLY A 145 -14.95 -0.53 37.74
N ARG A 146 -15.73 -1.46 37.19
CA ARG A 146 -17.13 -1.74 37.63
C ARG A 146 -17.27 -2.15 39.11
N GLN A 147 -16.15 -2.20 39.83
CA GLN A 147 -16.01 -2.47 41.26
C GLN A 147 -15.61 -1.22 42.08
N HIS A 148 -15.51 -0.05 41.44
CA HIS A 148 -15.25 1.21 42.12
C HIS A 148 -16.48 1.58 42.97
N PHE A 149 -16.26 1.75 44.26
CA PHE A 149 -17.31 2.17 45.19
C PHE A 149 -17.49 3.68 45.10
N GLU A 150 -18.66 4.14 44.68
CA GLU A 150 -19.07 5.53 44.85
C GLU A 150 -19.21 5.79 46.36
N HIS A 151 -18.29 6.56 46.94
CA HIS A 151 -18.47 7.07 48.29
C HIS A 151 -19.44 8.26 48.23
N GLU A 152 -20.70 8.05 48.62
CA GLU A 152 -21.61 9.14 48.97
C GLU A 152 -20.97 9.92 50.15
N LEU A 153 -20.67 11.18 49.92
CA LEU A 153 -20.29 12.14 50.96
C LEU A 153 -21.60 12.74 51.51
N ASP A 154 -21.95 12.38 52.74
CA ASP A 154 -22.92 13.10 53.58
C ASP A 154 -22.49 14.55 53.83
#